data_AF-A0A438FD73-F1
#
_entry.id   AF-A0A438FD73-F1
#
_cell.length_a   1.000
_cell.length_b   1.000
_cell.length_c   1.000
_cell.angle_alpha   90.00
_cell.angle_beta   90.00
_cell.angle_gamma   90.00
#
_symmetry.space_group_name_H-M   'P 1'
#
loop_
_entity.id
_entity.type
_entity.pdbx_description
1 polymer ?
#
loop_
_entity_poly.entity_id
_entity_poly.type
_entity_poly.pdbx_seq_one_letter_code
_entity_poly.pdbx_strand_id
1 'polypeptide(L)'
;MWLIMKVFLLQILAFLLFGGGIHCQASTRRLTFVVKEASYTRLCSTKNILTVNGQFPGPTIYAKKGETIIVNGYNRGKENITIHWHGVNMPRYPWTDGPEYITQCPIQPRSKFSQKIILSSEEGTLWWHAHSDWTRATVHGAIIVYPKNGTKYPFPKPNTEIPIIYSDVNAVRDEGLATGADPNASDSLLINGQPGDLLPCSKSGTFKLTVDHGKTYLLRIINAALHEALFFSIAKHKMTVVGTDGIYTKPLTRDYITIYPGQTYDVLLEANQHPDHYYMAAKTYSIAPIARNFYDNTTTTAIVQYRGYYTPSSPLSLPHLPAYNDTNASIQVMAGLRNLADAEHPCNVPPNSFNSIPVFK
;
A
#
# COMPACT_ATOMS: atom_id res chain seq x y z
N MET A 1 -40.35 -52.30 15.91
CA MET A 1 -39.03 -51.89 15.35
C MET A 1 -39.16 -51.08 14.06
N TRP A 2 -39.91 -51.54 13.06
CA TRP A 2 -40.05 -50.86 11.76
C TRP A 2 -40.71 -49.46 11.81
N LEU A 3 -41.73 -49.28 12.65
CA LEU A 3 -42.43 -47.99 12.79
C LEU A 3 -41.55 -46.91 13.43
N ILE A 4 -40.74 -47.30 14.43
CA ILE A 4 -39.82 -46.40 15.15
C ILE A 4 -38.75 -45.87 14.20
N MET A 5 -38.24 -46.74 13.32
CA MET A 5 -37.23 -46.36 12.32
C MET A 5 -37.76 -45.33 11.30
N LYS A 6 -39.03 -45.45 10.88
CA LYS A 6 -39.67 -44.47 9.97
C LYS A 6 -39.90 -43.12 10.63
N VAL A 7 -40.31 -43.10 11.90
CA VAL A 7 -40.48 -41.86 12.67
C VAL A 7 -39.15 -41.16 12.86
N PHE A 8 -38.09 -41.92 13.15
CA PHE A 8 -36.73 -41.38 13.29
C PHE A 8 -36.20 -40.77 11.98
N LEU A 9 -36.43 -41.44 10.85
CA LEU A 9 -36.09 -40.93 9.51
C LEU A 9 -36.86 -39.66 9.15
N LEU A 10 -38.16 -39.58 9.48
CA LEU A 10 -38.98 -38.38 9.27
C LEU A 10 -38.51 -37.21 10.14
N GLN A 11 -38.07 -37.47 11.37
CA GLN A 11 -37.51 -36.44 12.26
C GLN A 11 -36.17 -35.90 11.74
N ILE A 12 -35.29 -36.76 11.21
CA ILE A 12 -34.05 -36.33 10.55
C ILE A 12 -34.36 -35.52 9.29
N LEU A 13 -35.33 -35.96 8.48
CA LEU A 13 -35.74 -35.23 7.27
C LEU A 13 -36.33 -33.86 7.60
N ALA A 14 -37.15 -33.77 8.65
CA ALA A 14 -37.69 -32.51 9.15
C ALA A 14 -36.59 -31.60 9.72
N PHE A 15 -35.59 -32.15 10.42
CA PHE A 15 -34.45 -31.39 10.92
C PHE A 15 -33.55 -30.88 9.77
N LEU A 16 -33.40 -31.65 8.69
CA LEU A 16 -32.68 -31.21 7.48
C LEU A 16 -33.48 -30.16 6.68
N LEU A 17 -34.80 -30.31 6.57
CA LEU A 17 -35.69 -29.40 5.83
C LEU A 17 -35.94 -28.08 6.57
N PHE A 18 -36.00 -28.10 7.90
CA PHE A 18 -36.38 -26.93 8.72
C PHE A 18 -35.29 -26.42 9.67
N GLY A 19 -34.28 -27.23 10.01
CA GLY A 19 -33.25 -26.90 11.02
C GLY A 19 -31.82 -26.76 10.51
N GLY A 20 -31.53 -27.14 9.26
CA GLY A 20 -30.15 -27.26 8.74
C GLY A 20 -29.52 -26.01 8.14
N GLY A 21 -30.22 -24.88 8.14
CA GLY A 21 -29.66 -23.62 7.66
C GLY A 21 -28.88 -22.92 8.77
N ILE A 22 -27.63 -23.31 9.03
CA ILE A 22 -26.70 -22.42 9.74
C ILE A 22 -26.52 -21.20 8.84
N HIS A 23 -27.35 -20.18 9.04
CA HIS A 23 -27.17 -18.87 8.46
C HIS A 23 -25.90 -18.28 9.09
N CYS A 24 -24.75 -18.63 8.53
CA CYS A 24 -23.51 -17.97 8.82
C CYS A 24 -23.60 -16.58 8.20
N GLN A 25 -24.31 -15.65 8.86
CA GLN A 25 -24.20 -14.23 8.56
C GLN A 25 -22.83 -13.76 9.02
N ALA A 26 -21.82 -13.97 8.16
CA ALA A 26 -20.59 -13.22 8.28
C ALA A 26 -20.96 -11.74 8.07
N SER A 27 -20.78 -10.92 9.11
CA SER A 27 -20.99 -9.48 9.03
C SER A 27 -20.12 -8.91 7.91
N THR A 28 -20.75 -8.54 6.79
CA THR A 28 -20.03 -8.00 5.64
C THR A 28 -19.80 -6.52 5.86
N ARG A 29 -18.54 -6.13 6.08
CA ARG A 29 -18.17 -4.74 6.31
C ARG A 29 -18.43 -3.89 5.06
N ARG A 30 -19.16 -2.79 5.22
CA ARG A 30 -19.45 -1.82 4.15
C ARG A 30 -18.67 -0.54 4.37
N LEU A 31 -18.03 -0.07 3.30
CA LEU A 31 -17.33 1.22 3.23
C LEU A 31 -17.96 2.09 2.15
N THR A 32 -17.79 3.40 2.26
CA THR A 32 -18.26 4.37 1.28
C THR A 32 -17.10 5.21 0.78
N PHE A 33 -16.88 5.15 -0.53
CA PHE A 33 -15.88 5.93 -1.24
C PHE A 33 -16.60 6.98 -2.09
N VAL A 34 -16.44 8.26 -1.73
CA VAL A 34 -16.94 9.38 -2.52
C VAL A 34 -15.77 10.00 -3.25
N VAL A 35 -15.66 9.71 -4.55
CA VAL A 35 -14.65 10.33 -5.41
C VAL A 35 -15.08 11.77 -5.67
N LYS A 36 -14.25 12.74 -5.33
CA LYS A 36 -14.54 14.17 -5.49
C LYS A 36 -13.27 14.99 -5.65
N GLU A 37 -13.39 16.16 -6.25
CA GLU A 37 -12.31 17.14 -6.25
C GLU A 37 -12.10 17.71 -4.85
N ALA A 38 -10.84 17.96 -4.50
CA ALA A 38 -10.43 18.67 -3.29
C ALA A 38 -9.23 19.57 -3.60
N SER A 39 -9.18 20.74 -2.94
CA SER A 39 -8.04 21.65 -3.05
C SER A 39 -6.82 21.05 -2.36
N TYR A 40 -5.68 21.07 -3.04
CA TYR A 40 -4.40 20.59 -2.56
C TYR A 40 -3.32 21.63 -2.82
N THR A 41 -2.74 22.15 -1.73
CA THR A 41 -1.71 23.19 -1.77
C THR A 41 -0.35 22.62 -1.38
N ARG A 42 0.61 22.58 -2.30
CA ARG A 42 2.02 22.21 -2.05
C ARG A 42 2.92 23.01 -2.96
N LEU A 43 4.20 23.12 -2.61
CA LEU A 43 5.20 23.84 -3.43
C LEU A 43 4.73 25.26 -3.80
N CYS A 44 4.06 25.92 -2.85
CA CYS A 44 3.48 27.26 -2.99
C CYS A 44 2.37 27.40 -4.05
N SER A 45 1.86 26.29 -4.60
CA SER A 45 0.81 26.26 -5.62
C SER A 45 -0.40 25.46 -5.16
N THR A 46 -1.59 25.87 -5.58
CA THR A 46 -2.85 25.19 -5.25
C THR A 46 -3.46 24.62 -6.52
N LYS A 47 -3.77 23.32 -6.49
CA LYS A 47 -4.43 22.59 -7.58
C LYS A 47 -5.65 21.86 -7.01
N ASN A 48 -6.72 21.71 -7.80
CA ASN A 48 -7.80 20.80 -7.44
C ASN A 48 -7.41 19.40 -7.92
N ILE A 49 -7.40 18.42 -7.02
CA ILE A 49 -7.05 17.03 -7.31
C ILE A 49 -8.24 16.12 -7.04
N LEU A 50 -8.32 15.01 -7.77
CA LEU A 50 -9.32 13.99 -7.51
C LEU A 50 -8.91 13.18 -6.27
N THR A 51 -9.84 12.98 -5.34
CA THR A 51 -9.58 12.31 -4.05
C THR A 51 -10.73 11.37 -3.71
N VAL A 52 -10.49 10.45 -2.76
CA VAL A 52 -11.57 9.71 -2.10
C VAL A 52 -11.87 10.37 -0.77
N ASN A 53 -13.13 10.72 -0.54
CA ASN A 53 -13.62 11.36 0.68
C ASN A 53 -12.93 12.70 1.02
N GLY A 54 -12.26 13.35 0.06
CA GLY A 54 -11.52 14.59 0.29
C GLY A 54 -10.14 14.37 0.92
N GLN A 55 -9.64 13.14 0.93
CA GLN A 55 -8.36 12.76 1.54
C GLN A 55 -7.33 12.40 0.47
N PHE A 56 -6.10 12.87 0.67
CA PHE A 56 -4.94 12.49 -0.13
C PHE A 56 -3.71 12.29 0.78
N PRO A 57 -3.12 11.07 0.84
CA PRO A 57 -3.66 9.82 0.30
C PRO A 57 -5.07 9.51 0.84
N GLY A 58 -5.82 8.67 0.14
CA GLY A 58 -7.17 8.29 0.50
C GLY A 58 -7.24 7.42 1.77
N PRO A 59 -8.47 7.12 2.26
CA PRO A 59 -8.67 6.37 3.48
C PRO A 59 -8.07 4.95 3.41
N THR A 60 -7.50 4.49 4.51
CA THR A 60 -7.03 3.11 4.65
C THR A 60 -8.19 2.14 4.84
N ILE A 61 -8.19 1.04 4.08
CA ILE A 61 -9.07 -0.11 4.29
C ILE A 61 -8.39 -1.04 5.28
N TYR A 62 -9.04 -1.33 6.41
CA TYR A 62 -8.57 -2.32 7.36
C TYR A 62 -9.41 -3.58 7.25
N ALA A 63 -8.76 -4.73 7.19
CA ALA A 63 -9.39 -6.04 7.00
C ALA A 63 -8.66 -7.11 7.79
N LYS A 64 -9.27 -8.29 7.94
CA LYS A 64 -8.57 -9.51 8.35
C LYS A 64 -8.49 -10.48 7.19
N LYS A 65 -7.51 -11.37 7.21
CA LYS A 65 -7.36 -12.44 6.22
C LYS A 65 -8.67 -13.22 6.04
N GLY A 66 -9.09 -13.37 4.79
CA GLY A 66 -10.32 -14.06 4.39
C GLY A 66 -11.61 -13.24 4.52
N GLU A 67 -11.55 -11.97 4.93
CA GLU A 67 -12.75 -11.12 4.99
C GLU A 67 -13.26 -10.71 3.61
N THR A 68 -14.58 -10.52 3.51
CA THR A 68 -15.22 -9.88 2.36
C THR A 68 -15.68 -8.48 2.72
N ILE A 69 -15.31 -7.49 1.91
CA ILE A 69 -15.65 -6.08 2.11
C ILE A 69 -16.46 -5.60 0.91
N ILE A 70 -17.47 -4.78 1.16
CA ILE A 70 -18.20 -4.09 0.08
C ILE A 70 -17.84 -2.60 0.14
N VAL A 71 -17.40 -2.05 -0.97
CA VAL A 71 -17.12 -0.62 -1.12
C VAL A 71 -18.14 0.00 -2.07
N ASN A 72 -18.95 0.92 -1.55
CA ASN A 72 -19.87 1.70 -2.35
C ASN A 72 -19.13 2.92 -2.91
N GLY A 73 -18.77 2.87 -4.20
CA GLY A 73 -18.13 3.96 -4.91
C GLY A 73 -19.15 4.93 -5.50
N TYR A 74 -19.03 6.21 -5.19
CA TYR A 74 -19.83 7.29 -5.75
C TYR A 74 -18.90 8.24 -6.50
N ASN A 75 -19.06 8.36 -7.81
CA ASN A 75 -18.28 9.31 -8.59
C ASN A 75 -18.96 10.69 -8.56
N ARG A 76 -18.44 11.60 -7.75
CA ARG A 76 -18.78 13.04 -7.75
C ARG A 76 -17.69 13.90 -8.37
N GLY A 77 -16.69 13.28 -9.02
CA GLY A 77 -15.69 13.95 -9.84
C GLY A 77 -16.25 14.37 -11.20
N LYS A 78 -15.38 14.95 -12.03
CA LYS A 78 -15.72 15.39 -13.39
C LYS A 78 -15.36 14.37 -14.47
N GLU A 79 -14.50 13.41 -14.15
CA GLU A 79 -13.97 12.41 -15.07
C GLU A 79 -14.48 11.01 -14.75
N ASN A 80 -14.41 10.13 -15.74
CA ASN A 80 -14.66 8.70 -15.59
C ASN A 80 -13.64 8.09 -14.62
N ILE A 81 -14.07 7.12 -13.82
CA ILE A 81 -13.15 6.45 -12.89
C ILE A 81 -13.49 4.98 -12.67
N THR A 82 -12.47 4.16 -12.49
CA THR A 82 -12.57 2.83 -11.86
C THR A 82 -11.63 2.74 -10.67
N ILE A 83 -11.90 1.83 -9.73
CA ILE A 83 -11.05 1.56 -8.56
C ILE A 83 -10.65 0.10 -8.57
N HIS A 84 -9.37 -0.17 -8.33
CA HIS A 84 -8.75 -1.49 -8.23
C HIS A 84 -8.17 -1.77 -6.85
N TRP A 85 -8.20 -3.05 -6.47
CA TRP A 85 -7.73 -3.57 -5.19
C TRP A 85 -6.39 -4.31 -5.39
N HIS A 86 -5.31 -3.53 -5.52
CA HIS A 86 -4.00 -4.05 -5.90
C HIS A 86 -3.51 -5.17 -4.96
N GLY A 87 -3.18 -6.31 -5.56
CA GLY A 87 -2.68 -7.51 -4.88
C GLY A 87 -3.76 -8.36 -4.20
N VAL A 88 -5.05 -8.01 -4.34
CA VAL A 88 -6.15 -8.92 -3.95
C VAL A 88 -6.40 -9.90 -5.10
N ASN A 89 -6.34 -11.20 -4.83
CA ASN A 89 -6.44 -12.26 -5.85
C ASN A 89 -7.80 -12.36 -6.55
N MET A 90 -8.87 -11.85 -5.91
CA MET A 90 -10.23 -11.84 -6.46
C MET A 90 -10.68 -13.22 -7.00
N PRO A 91 -10.58 -14.30 -6.20
CA PRO A 91 -10.68 -15.68 -6.71
C PRO A 91 -12.03 -15.95 -7.39
N ARG A 92 -11.99 -16.17 -8.71
CA ARG A 92 -13.16 -16.38 -9.58
C ARG A 92 -14.16 -15.22 -9.58
N TYR A 93 -13.72 -14.01 -9.24
CA TYR A 93 -14.59 -12.83 -9.14
C TYR A 93 -13.96 -11.59 -9.77
N PRO A 94 -13.72 -11.58 -11.09
CA PRO A 94 -13.08 -10.44 -11.77
C PRO A 94 -13.98 -9.19 -11.86
N TRP A 95 -15.29 -9.34 -11.66
CA TRP A 95 -16.31 -8.31 -11.92
C TRP A 95 -16.13 -6.99 -11.17
N THR A 96 -15.38 -7.00 -10.06
CA THR A 96 -15.09 -5.83 -9.25
C THR A 96 -13.60 -5.64 -9.02
N ASP A 97 -12.78 -6.23 -9.91
CA ASP A 97 -11.33 -6.08 -9.88
C ASP A 97 -10.92 -4.65 -10.24
N GLY A 98 -11.57 -4.02 -11.23
CA GLY A 98 -11.44 -2.57 -11.47
C GLY A 98 -10.78 -2.10 -12.77
N PRO A 99 -9.87 -2.82 -13.45
CA PRO A 99 -9.20 -2.30 -14.63
C PRO A 99 -10.18 -1.86 -15.73
N GLU A 100 -10.08 -0.58 -16.11
CA GLU A 100 -10.98 0.06 -17.08
C GLU A 100 -10.91 -0.64 -18.43
N TYR A 101 -12.07 -0.93 -19.03
CA TYR A 101 -12.25 -1.65 -20.30
C TYR A 101 -11.74 -3.10 -20.34
N ILE A 102 -11.23 -3.63 -19.22
CA ILE A 102 -10.86 -5.05 -19.09
C ILE A 102 -11.95 -5.79 -18.33
N THR A 103 -12.24 -5.39 -17.09
CA THR A 103 -13.26 -6.06 -16.24
C THR A 103 -14.54 -5.26 -16.08
N GLN A 104 -14.49 -3.95 -16.36
CA GLN A 104 -15.66 -3.07 -16.26
C GLN A 104 -15.53 -1.82 -17.13
N CYS A 105 -16.66 -1.24 -17.53
CA CYS A 105 -16.73 0.14 -17.97
C CYS A 105 -16.52 1.11 -16.78
N PRO A 106 -16.07 2.35 -17.02
CA PRO A 106 -15.88 3.32 -15.96
C PRO A 106 -17.17 3.74 -15.27
N ILE A 107 -17.04 4.09 -13.99
CA ILE A 107 -18.10 4.75 -13.23
C ILE A 107 -18.16 6.20 -13.72
N GLN A 108 -19.19 6.53 -14.48
CA GLN A 108 -19.39 7.89 -15.00
C GLN A 108 -19.62 8.91 -13.88
N PRO A 109 -19.30 10.20 -14.10
CA PRO A 109 -19.70 11.27 -13.20
C PRO A 109 -21.17 11.18 -12.80
N ARG A 110 -21.45 11.43 -11.52
CA ARG A 110 -22.78 11.33 -10.87
C ARG A 110 -23.35 9.91 -10.77
N SER A 111 -22.60 8.89 -11.19
CA SER A 111 -22.98 7.48 -11.06
C SER A 111 -22.35 6.84 -9.82
N LYS A 112 -22.80 5.61 -9.52
CA LYS A 112 -22.29 4.81 -8.40
C LYS A 112 -22.10 3.36 -8.84
N PHE A 113 -21.14 2.69 -8.24
CA PHE A 113 -20.89 1.27 -8.42
C PHE A 113 -20.45 0.66 -7.09
N SER A 114 -21.01 -0.49 -6.73
CA SER A 114 -20.65 -1.21 -5.51
C SER A 114 -19.70 -2.34 -5.86
N GLN A 115 -18.48 -2.27 -5.34
CA GLN A 115 -17.44 -3.25 -5.58
C GLN A 115 -17.28 -4.17 -4.37
N LYS A 116 -16.97 -5.43 -4.62
CA LYS A 116 -16.68 -6.43 -3.59
C LYS A 116 -15.18 -6.71 -3.58
N ILE A 117 -14.58 -6.73 -2.39
CA ILE A 117 -13.21 -7.17 -2.16
C ILE A 117 -13.31 -8.54 -1.51
N ILE A 118 -12.73 -9.56 -2.13
CA ILE A 118 -12.72 -10.94 -1.61
C ILE A 118 -11.29 -11.29 -1.24
N LEU A 119 -10.94 -11.10 0.04
CA LEU A 119 -9.64 -11.53 0.55
C LEU A 119 -9.63 -13.05 0.71
N SER A 120 -8.45 -13.62 0.49
CA SER A 120 -8.17 -15.04 0.45
C SER A 120 -6.96 -15.38 1.31
N SER A 121 -5.79 -15.54 0.70
CA SER A 121 -4.53 -15.87 1.36
C SER A 121 -3.76 -14.66 1.86
N GLU A 122 -4.10 -13.46 1.38
CA GLU A 122 -3.35 -12.22 1.63
C GLU A 122 -3.35 -11.86 3.13
N GLU A 123 -2.19 -11.48 3.64
CA GLU A 123 -1.94 -11.05 5.02
C GLU A 123 -0.72 -10.12 5.05
N GLY A 124 -0.90 -8.87 5.46
CA GLY A 124 0.12 -7.83 5.39
C GLY A 124 -0.41 -6.53 4.79
N THR A 125 0.44 -5.85 4.02
CA THR A 125 0.10 -4.60 3.34
C THR A 125 -0.21 -4.83 1.87
N LEU A 126 -1.29 -4.22 1.41
CA LEU A 126 -1.73 -4.06 0.03
C LEU A 126 -2.15 -2.60 -0.16
N TRP A 127 -2.70 -2.26 -1.33
CA TRP A 127 -3.21 -0.92 -1.57
C TRP A 127 -4.36 -0.92 -2.58
N TRP A 128 -5.11 0.17 -2.62
CA TRP A 128 -6.14 0.40 -3.63
C TRP A 128 -5.78 1.66 -4.40
N HIS A 129 -6.17 1.71 -5.66
CA HIS A 129 -5.96 2.88 -6.51
C HIS A 129 -6.98 2.96 -7.63
N ALA A 130 -7.12 4.13 -8.22
CA ALA A 130 -7.87 4.25 -9.45
C ALA A 130 -7.19 3.47 -10.59
N HIS A 131 -7.95 2.87 -11.48
CA HIS A 131 -7.41 2.04 -12.57
C HIS A 131 -7.92 2.49 -13.95
N SER A 132 -8.03 3.81 -14.10
CA SER A 132 -8.45 4.54 -15.29
C SER A 132 -7.50 5.72 -15.50
N ASP A 133 -6.85 5.75 -16.67
CA ASP A 133 -5.78 6.70 -17.00
C ASP A 133 -4.73 6.86 -15.87
N TRP A 134 -4.33 8.10 -15.58
CA TRP A 134 -3.34 8.45 -14.56
C TRP A 134 -3.98 8.94 -13.25
N THR A 135 -5.29 8.73 -13.08
CA THR A 135 -6.04 9.23 -11.91
C THR A 135 -5.54 8.65 -10.58
N ARG A 136 -4.80 7.53 -10.60
CA ARG A 136 -4.12 6.99 -9.43
C ARG A 136 -3.04 7.88 -8.84
N ALA A 137 -2.56 8.91 -9.56
CA ALA A 137 -1.63 9.90 -9.01
C ALA A 137 -2.17 10.50 -7.70
N THR A 138 -3.49 10.69 -7.59
CA THR A 138 -4.14 11.27 -6.41
C THR A 138 -5.26 10.42 -5.82
N VAL A 139 -5.73 9.41 -6.56
CA VAL A 139 -6.75 8.46 -6.08
C VAL A 139 -6.09 7.12 -5.74
N HIS A 140 -5.56 7.02 -4.53
CA HIS A 140 -5.00 5.79 -3.97
C HIS A 140 -5.04 5.80 -2.43
N GLY A 141 -4.90 4.63 -1.81
CA GLY A 141 -4.79 4.49 -0.36
C GLY A 141 -4.41 3.07 0.05
N ALA A 142 -4.10 2.88 1.33
CA ALA A 142 -3.63 1.59 1.83
C ALA A 142 -4.77 0.57 2.03
N ILE A 143 -4.45 -0.72 1.91
CA ILE A 143 -5.25 -1.85 2.40
C ILE A 143 -4.38 -2.62 3.39
N ILE A 144 -4.78 -2.68 4.65
CA ILE A 144 -4.06 -3.42 5.69
C ILE A 144 -4.86 -4.66 6.06
N VAL A 145 -4.26 -5.82 5.81
CA VAL A 145 -4.86 -7.13 6.06
C VAL A 145 -4.18 -7.76 7.28
N TYR A 146 -4.86 -7.71 8.41
CA TYR A 146 -4.39 -8.30 9.66
C TYR A 146 -4.48 -9.84 9.65
N PRO A 147 -3.70 -10.51 10.50
CA PRO A 147 -3.89 -11.91 10.79
C PRO A 147 -5.34 -12.24 11.13
N LYS A 148 -5.79 -13.43 10.74
CA LYS A 148 -7.12 -13.93 11.07
C LYS A 148 -7.29 -14.01 12.60
N ASN A 149 -8.52 -13.92 13.08
CA ASN A 149 -8.80 -14.16 14.51
C ASN A 149 -8.22 -15.50 14.97
N GLY A 150 -7.43 -15.45 16.06
CA GLY A 150 -6.78 -16.62 16.64
C GLY A 150 -5.38 -16.90 16.09
N THR A 151 -4.92 -16.18 15.06
CA THR A 151 -3.52 -16.25 14.58
C THR A 151 -2.74 -15.00 15.00
N LYS A 152 -1.43 -15.04 14.83
CA LYS A 152 -0.48 -13.98 15.22
C LYS A 152 0.49 -13.71 14.07
N TYR A 153 1.13 -12.54 14.11
CA TYR A 153 2.29 -12.29 13.27
C TYR A 153 3.38 -13.36 13.50
N PRO A 154 4.15 -13.74 12.47
CA PRO A 154 5.31 -14.61 12.61
C PRO A 154 6.51 -13.91 13.27
N PHE A 155 6.36 -12.63 13.63
CA PHE A 155 7.31 -11.81 14.37
C PHE A 155 6.63 -11.19 15.60
N PRO A 156 7.39 -10.67 16.60
CA PRO A 156 6.80 -10.00 17.76
C PRO A 156 5.84 -8.88 17.37
N LYS A 157 4.66 -8.85 18.01
CA LYS A 157 3.63 -7.85 17.70
C LYS A 157 4.20 -6.43 17.86
N PRO A 158 4.16 -5.58 16.81
CA PRO A 158 4.66 -4.22 16.89
C PRO A 158 3.82 -3.37 17.87
N ASN A 159 4.42 -2.32 18.42
CA ASN A 159 3.73 -1.39 19.32
C ASN A 159 2.75 -0.49 18.57
N THR A 160 3.06 -0.13 17.33
CA THR A 160 2.21 0.68 16.46
C THR A 160 2.51 0.35 15.01
N GLU A 161 1.51 0.52 14.14
CA GLU A 161 1.62 0.26 12.71
C GLU A 161 1.23 1.53 11.93
N ILE A 162 2.02 1.89 10.92
CA ILE A 162 1.86 3.18 10.23
C ILE A 162 2.04 2.98 8.71
N PRO A 163 1.05 3.34 7.88
CA PRO A 163 1.24 3.44 6.43
C PRO A 163 2.25 4.52 6.05
N ILE A 164 3.17 4.18 5.15
CA ILE A 164 4.11 5.11 4.51
C ILE A 164 3.91 4.99 3.01
N ILE A 165 3.20 5.96 2.43
CA ILE A 165 2.78 5.93 1.03
C ILE A 165 3.63 6.92 0.25
N TYR A 166 4.38 6.42 -0.74
CA TYR A 166 5.04 7.25 -1.73
C TYR A 166 4.10 7.54 -2.89
N SER A 167 4.15 8.77 -3.38
CA SER A 167 3.46 9.17 -4.60
C SER A 167 4.19 10.30 -5.30
N ASP A 168 3.82 10.50 -6.56
CA ASP A 168 4.16 11.64 -7.40
C ASP A 168 2.85 12.26 -7.91
N VAL A 169 2.84 13.58 -8.12
CA VAL A 169 1.65 14.26 -8.68
C VAL A 169 2.07 14.97 -9.94
N ASN A 170 1.57 14.45 -11.08
CA ASN A 170 1.81 15.01 -12.40
C ASN A 170 0.59 15.81 -12.86
N ALA A 171 0.82 17.05 -13.32
CA ALA A 171 -0.17 17.84 -14.06
C ALA A 171 -0.07 17.59 -15.58
N VAL A 172 0.22 16.35 -16.00
CA VAL A 172 0.84 16.09 -17.31
C VAL A 172 0.06 15.12 -18.20
N ARG A 173 -1.01 14.48 -17.69
CA ARG A 173 -1.81 13.53 -18.49
C ARG A 173 -2.32 14.17 -19.79
N ASP A 174 -2.99 15.31 -19.67
CA ASP A 174 -3.68 15.94 -20.80
C ASP A 174 -2.68 16.45 -21.85
N GLU A 175 -1.52 16.95 -21.42
CA GLU A 175 -0.43 17.35 -22.31
C GLU A 175 0.21 16.16 -23.03
N GLY A 176 0.50 15.07 -22.30
CA GLY A 176 1.06 13.85 -22.88
C GLY A 176 0.11 13.21 -23.91
N LEU A 177 -1.19 13.14 -23.60
CA LEU A 177 -2.21 12.65 -24.53
C LEU A 177 -2.36 13.55 -25.77
N ALA A 178 -2.25 14.87 -25.61
CA ALA A 178 -2.38 15.81 -26.73
C ALA A 178 -1.16 15.81 -27.67
N THR A 179 0.04 15.65 -27.13
CA THR A 179 1.30 15.78 -27.89
C THR A 179 1.87 14.44 -28.36
N GLY A 180 1.55 13.34 -27.68
CA GLY A 180 2.20 12.04 -27.89
C GLY A 180 3.66 11.98 -27.44
N ALA A 181 4.15 13.04 -26.77
CA ALA A 181 5.50 13.09 -26.20
C ALA A 181 5.54 12.44 -24.81
N ASP A 182 6.76 12.15 -24.34
CA ASP A 182 6.95 11.71 -22.96
C ASP A 182 6.42 12.77 -21.99
N PRO A 183 5.67 12.39 -20.94
CA PRO A 183 5.26 13.34 -19.92
C PRO A 183 6.48 13.90 -19.18
N ASN A 184 6.41 15.19 -18.87
CA ASN A 184 7.26 15.82 -17.87
C ASN A 184 7.27 15.03 -16.55
N ALA A 185 8.44 14.97 -15.93
CA ALA A 185 8.64 14.46 -14.58
C ALA A 185 7.80 15.23 -13.54
N SER A 186 7.57 14.61 -12.38
CA SER A 186 6.83 15.26 -11.30
C SER A 186 7.57 16.44 -10.69
N ASP A 187 6.78 17.36 -10.12
CA ASP A 187 7.31 18.52 -9.40
C ASP A 187 8.03 18.09 -8.10
N SER A 188 7.56 17.02 -7.46
CA SER A 188 8.17 16.45 -6.25
C SER A 188 7.67 15.04 -5.92
N LEU A 189 8.55 14.22 -5.34
CA LEU A 189 8.19 13.01 -4.60
C LEU A 189 7.50 13.36 -3.27
N LEU A 190 6.57 12.51 -2.83
CA LEU A 190 5.79 12.70 -1.60
C LEU A 190 5.92 11.50 -0.66
N ILE A 191 5.96 11.78 0.65
CA ILE A 191 5.71 10.79 1.71
C ILE A 191 4.40 11.16 2.39
N ASN A 192 3.40 10.27 2.33
CA ASN A 192 2.05 10.52 2.87
C ASN A 192 1.45 11.85 2.40
N GLY A 193 1.65 12.21 1.12
CA GLY A 193 1.13 13.45 0.54
C GLY A 193 1.91 14.72 0.94
N GLN A 194 3.17 14.59 1.36
CA GLN A 194 4.02 15.70 1.80
C GLN A 194 5.39 15.65 1.12
N PRO A 195 5.88 16.74 0.51
CA PRO A 195 7.22 16.78 -0.10
C PRO A 195 8.37 16.73 0.92
N GLY A 196 8.16 17.29 2.12
CA GLY A 196 9.15 17.31 3.20
C GLY A 196 9.93 18.63 3.36
N ASP A 197 10.95 18.61 4.21
CA ASP A 197 11.65 19.82 4.71
C ASP A 197 12.56 20.48 3.66
N LEU A 198 12.96 19.75 2.62
CA LEU A 198 13.95 20.19 1.63
C LEU A 198 13.33 21.00 0.48
N LEU A 199 12.00 21.09 0.42
CA LEU A 199 11.28 21.73 -0.69
C LEU A 199 10.51 22.98 -0.23
N PRO A 200 10.35 23.99 -1.12
CA PRO A 200 9.69 25.25 -0.77
C PRO A 200 8.25 25.02 -0.31
N CYS A 201 7.80 25.86 0.64
CA CYS A 201 6.43 25.81 1.19
C CYS A 201 5.97 24.43 1.70
N SER A 202 6.90 23.56 2.13
CA SER A 202 6.58 22.17 2.50
C SER A 202 6.95 21.79 3.94
N LYS A 203 7.92 22.48 4.55
CA LYS A 203 8.45 22.19 5.90
C LYS A 203 7.40 22.09 7.02
N SER A 204 6.37 22.94 7.00
CA SER A 204 5.30 22.90 8.02
C SER A 204 4.40 21.67 7.91
N GLY A 205 4.29 21.10 6.71
CA GLY A 205 3.47 19.93 6.42
C GLY A 205 4.21 18.59 6.52
N THR A 206 5.55 18.59 6.64
CA THR A 206 6.38 17.39 6.69
C THR A 206 5.83 16.33 7.63
N PHE A 207 5.64 15.11 7.12
CA PHE A 207 5.13 13.99 7.89
C PHE A 207 6.08 13.67 9.06
N LYS A 208 5.51 13.45 10.26
CA LYS A 208 6.26 13.10 11.47
C LYS A 208 5.71 11.83 12.09
N LEU A 209 6.58 10.83 12.22
CA LEU A 209 6.33 9.62 12.99
C LEU A 209 6.86 9.83 14.41
N THR A 210 5.96 9.95 15.39
CA THR A 210 6.38 10.04 16.80
C THR A 210 6.63 8.66 17.38
N VAL A 211 7.82 8.44 17.97
CA VAL A 211 8.24 7.15 18.53
C VAL A 211 8.65 7.26 20.00
N ASP A 212 8.45 6.19 20.75
CA ASP A 212 8.93 6.03 22.12
C ASP A 212 10.19 5.14 22.10
N HIS A 213 11.23 5.54 22.83
CA HIS A 213 12.50 4.81 22.87
C HIS A 213 12.30 3.35 23.31
N GLY A 214 12.96 2.42 22.63
CA GLY A 214 12.89 0.97 22.86
C GLY A 214 11.62 0.29 22.34
N LYS A 215 10.74 1.00 21.63
CA LYS A 215 9.55 0.42 20.99
C LYS A 215 9.82 0.04 19.54
N THR A 216 9.05 -0.92 19.03
CA THR A 216 9.12 -1.37 17.64
C THR A 216 7.86 -0.94 16.88
N TYR A 217 8.06 -0.38 15.70
CA TYR A 217 7.01 0.14 14.81
C TYR A 217 7.00 -0.67 13.52
N LEU A 218 5.81 -1.00 13.01
CA LEU A 218 5.67 -1.62 11.69
C LEU A 218 5.30 -0.56 10.67
N LEU A 219 6.25 -0.20 9.82
CA LEU A 219 6.06 0.70 8.70
C LEU A 219 5.49 -0.12 7.54
N ARG A 220 4.31 0.27 7.08
CA ARG A 220 3.56 -0.38 5.99
C ARG A 220 3.78 0.43 4.72
N ILE A 221 4.89 0.17 4.06
CA ILE A 221 5.44 0.97 2.97
C ILE A 221 4.76 0.59 1.66
N ILE A 222 4.32 1.58 0.89
CA ILE A 222 3.60 1.42 -0.39
C ILE A 222 4.22 2.38 -1.40
N ASN A 223 4.65 1.88 -2.55
CA ASN A 223 5.01 2.76 -3.66
C ASN A 223 3.81 2.93 -4.61
N ALA A 224 3.06 4.01 -4.42
CA ALA A 224 1.92 4.40 -5.25
C ALA A 224 2.30 5.40 -6.37
N ALA A 225 3.59 5.68 -6.56
CA ALA A 225 4.08 6.56 -7.62
C ALA A 225 3.72 6.01 -9.02
N LEU A 226 3.57 6.90 -10.00
CA LEU A 226 3.21 6.51 -11.36
C LEU A 226 4.34 5.73 -12.04
N HIS A 227 5.58 6.20 -11.89
CA HIS A 227 6.70 5.71 -12.69
C HIS A 227 7.92 5.29 -11.85
N GLU A 228 8.16 5.96 -10.73
CA GLU A 228 9.49 5.93 -10.10
C GLU A 228 9.68 4.79 -9.11
N ALA A 229 10.75 4.02 -9.31
CA ALA A 229 11.32 3.16 -8.27
C ALA A 229 12.08 4.03 -7.26
N LEU A 230 12.01 3.70 -5.98
CA LEU A 230 12.54 4.57 -4.93
C LEU A 230 13.56 3.83 -4.07
N PHE A 231 14.71 4.44 -3.83
CA PHE A 231 15.53 4.13 -2.66
C PHE A 231 14.93 4.83 -1.44
N PHE A 232 14.80 4.10 -0.34
CA PHE A 232 14.33 4.62 0.94
C PHE A 232 15.26 4.21 2.07
N SER A 233 15.48 5.12 3.03
CA SER A 233 16.25 4.87 4.25
C SER A 233 15.83 5.80 5.39
N ILE A 234 16.19 5.43 6.62
CA ILE A 234 15.92 6.18 7.85
C ILE A 234 17.25 6.43 8.56
N ALA A 235 17.57 7.69 8.85
CA ALA A 235 18.86 8.06 9.40
C ALA A 235 19.13 7.33 10.72
N LYS A 236 20.28 6.66 10.80
CA LYS A 236 20.75 5.87 11.96
C LYS A 236 19.85 4.68 12.36
N HIS A 237 18.85 4.32 11.56
CA HIS A 237 17.98 3.18 11.87
C HIS A 237 18.11 2.11 10.78
N LYS A 238 18.25 0.86 11.22
CA LYS A 238 18.11 -0.29 10.33
C LYS A 238 16.63 -0.60 10.12
N MET A 239 16.33 -1.14 8.95
CA MET A 239 15.00 -1.56 8.55
C MET A 239 14.98 -3.07 8.37
N THR A 240 14.06 -3.75 9.06
CA THR A 240 13.90 -5.20 8.93
C THR A 240 12.63 -5.51 8.16
N VAL A 241 12.78 -5.90 6.88
CA VAL A 241 11.67 -6.31 6.02
C VAL A 241 11.15 -7.67 6.48
N VAL A 242 9.86 -7.78 6.77
CA VAL A 242 9.19 -8.99 7.25
C VAL A 242 8.00 -9.43 6.39
N GLY A 243 7.66 -8.64 5.38
CA GLY A 243 6.63 -8.99 4.40
C GLY A 243 6.70 -8.12 3.16
N THR A 244 6.13 -8.63 2.08
CA THR A 244 5.96 -7.93 0.80
C THR A 244 4.70 -8.44 0.11
N ASP A 245 3.95 -7.52 -0.50
CA ASP A 245 2.77 -7.79 -1.34
C ASP A 245 1.74 -8.74 -0.69
N GLY A 246 1.42 -8.48 0.58
CA GLY A 246 0.46 -9.27 1.35
C GLY A 246 0.93 -10.69 1.71
N ILE A 247 2.26 -10.92 1.73
CA ILE A 247 2.87 -12.21 2.11
C ILE A 247 4.07 -11.98 3.04
N TYR A 248 4.24 -12.84 4.04
CA TYR A 248 5.40 -12.78 4.93
C TYR A 248 6.69 -13.28 4.29
N THR A 249 7.81 -12.69 4.68
CA THR A 249 9.16 -13.07 4.27
C THR A 249 9.99 -13.51 5.48
N LYS A 250 11.11 -14.19 5.22
CA LYS A 250 12.17 -14.26 6.24
C LYS A 250 12.66 -12.83 6.52
N PRO A 251 12.91 -12.46 7.79
CA PRO A 251 13.38 -11.14 8.14
C PRO A 251 14.67 -10.77 7.37
N LEU A 252 14.65 -9.63 6.67
CA LEU A 252 15.79 -9.10 5.94
C LEU A 252 16.12 -7.70 6.47
N THR A 253 17.18 -7.59 7.26
CA THR A 253 17.65 -6.31 7.82
C THR A 253 18.60 -5.61 6.85
N ARG A 254 18.31 -4.34 6.52
CA ARG A 254 19.11 -3.48 5.65
C ARG A 254 19.11 -2.03 6.14
N ASP A 255 20.09 -1.23 5.69
CA ASP A 255 20.14 0.21 5.97
C ASP A 255 19.26 1.01 5.00
N TYR A 256 18.99 0.46 3.82
CA TYR A 256 18.10 1.02 2.81
C TYR A 256 17.28 -0.10 2.16
N ILE A 257 16.18 0.26 1.53
CA ILE A 257 15.40 -0.61 0.64
C ILE A 257 15.21 0.05 -0.72
N THR A 258 14.91 -0.74 -1.73
CA THR A 258 14.43 -0.27 -3.03
C THR A 258 13.05 -0.83 -3.28
N ILE A 259 12.10 0.05 -3.61
CA ILE A 259 10.68 -0.29 -3.79
C ILE A 259 10.18 0.23 -5.14
N TYR A 260 9.60 -0.64 -5.94
CA TYR A 260 9.07 -0.32 -7.28
C TYR A 260 7.58 0.02 -7.23
N PRO A 261 7.06 0.80 -8.19
CA PRO A 261 5.63 1.09 -8.27
C PRO A 261 4.78 -0.18 -8.21
N GLY A 262 3.76 -0.18 -7.35
CA GLY A 262 2.92 -1.35 -7.09
C GLY A 262 3.35 -2.18 -5.90
N GLN A 263 4.64 -2.23 -5.58
CA GLN A 263 5.14 -3.02 -4.47
C GLN A 263 4.79 -2.42 -3.12
N THR A 264 4.73 -3.31 -2.13
CA THR A 264 4.59 -2.99 -0.73
C THR A 264 5.65 -3.73 0.10
N TYR A 265 6.07 -3.10 1.20
CA TYR A 265 6.92 -3.73 2.21
C TYR A 265 6.39 -3.49 3.61
N ASP A 266 6.38 -4.55 4.41
CA ASP A 266 6.18 -4.49 5.86
C ASP A 266 7.55 -4.46 6.53
N VAL A 267 7.87 -3.34 7.20
CA VAL A 267 9.21 -3.06 7.75
C VAL A 267 9.14 -2.79 9.24
N LEU A 268 9.86 -3.57 10.04
CA LEU A 268 10.06 -3.29 11.45
C LEU A 268 11.16 -2.23 11.63
N LEU A 269 10.79 -1.16 12.34
CA LEU A 269 11.66 -0.09 12.81
C LEU A 269 11.75 -0.15 14.33
N GLU A 270 12.94 -0.44 14.86
CA GLU A 270 13.21 -0.37 16.29
C GLU A 270 13.68 1.05 16.66
N ALA A 271 12.98 1.71 17.58
CA ALA A 271 13.34 3.04 18.07
C ALA A 271 14.45 2.96 19.14
N ASN A 272 15.64 2.52 18.72
CA ASN A 272 16.78 2.21 19.60
C ASN A 272 17.90 3.26 19.58
N GLN A 273 17.68 4.41 18.94
CA GLN A 273 18.64 5.50 18.87
C GLN A 273 18.44 6.49 20.03
N HIS A 274 19.46 7.29 20.34
CA HIS A 274 19.34 8.38 21.31
C HIS A 274 18.13 9.28 20.96
N PRO A 275 17.30 9.71 21.93
CA PRO A 275 16.17 10.59 21.64
C PRO A 275 16.57 11.83 20.85
N ASP A 276 16.11 11.91 19.60
CA ASP A 276 16.37 13.00 18.66
C ASP A 276 15.36 12.97 17.50
N HIS A 277 15.57 13.82 16.48
CA HIS A 277 14.89 13.76 15.20
C HIS A 277 15.79 13.13 14.12
N TYR A 278 15.22 12.19 13.37
CA TYR A 278 15.92 11.47 12.30
C TYR A 278 15.12 11.56 11.00
N TYR A 279 15.78 11.93 9.89
CA TYR A 279 15.09 11.93 8.60
C TYR A 279 14.83 10.51 8.11
N MET A 280 13.59 10.29 7.71
CA MET A 280 13.22 9.33 6.67
C MET A 280 13.39 10.05 5.33
N ALA A 281 14.05 9.43 4.36
CA ALA A 281 14.26 10.05 3.05
C ALA A 281 14.09 9.03 1.93
N ALA A 282 13.49 9.46 0.83
CA ALA A 282 13.39 8.69 -0.40
C ALA A 282 13.82 9.51 -1.61
N LYS A 283 14.42 8.83 -2.58
CA LYS A 283 14.78 9.40 -3.88
C LYS A 283 14.66 8.34 -4.97
N THR A 284 14.56 8.79 -6.21
CA THR A 284 14.41 7.92 -7.38
C THR A 284 15.65 7.05 -7.64
N TYR A 285 15.40 5.78 -7.96
CA TYR A 285 16.31 4.89 -8.67
C TYR A 285 15.97 4.95 -10.17
N SER A 286 16.93 5.34 -11.00
CA SER A 286 16.77 5.39 -12.46
C SER A 286 18.08 5.11 -13.17
N ILE A 287 18.01 4.39 -14.29
CA ILE A 287 19.14 4.20 -15.21
C ILE A 287 19.22 5.33 -16.25
N ALA A 288 18.19 6.17 -16.33
CA ALA A 288 18.17 7.31 -17.23
C ALA A 288 19.09 8.43 -16.72
N PRO A 289 19.77 9.19 -17.59
CA PRO A 289 20.63 10.29 -17.16
C PRO A 289 19.81 11.47 -16.62
N ILE A 290 20.27 12.08 -15.51
CA ILE A 290 19.63 13.27 -14.88
C ILE A 290 19.43 14.42 -15.88
N ALA A 291 20.40 14.63 -16.78
CA ALA A 291 20.49 15.81 -17.65
C ALA A 291 19.29 16.04 -18.60
N ARG A 292 18.36 15.09 -18.69
CA ARG A 292 17.19 15.16 -19.57
C ARG A 292 15.85 15.26 -18.82
N ASN A 293 15.85 15.37 -17.49
CA ASN A 293 14.64 15.49 -16.67
C ASN A 293 13.58 14.40 -16.96
N PHE A 294 14.02 13.18 -17.27
CA PHE A 294 13.13 12.03 -17.52
C PHE A 294 12.37 11.56 -16.28
N TYR A 295 12.86 11.93 -15.10
CA TYR A 295 12.33 11.52 -13.81
C TYR A 295 12.56 12.62 -12.79
N ASP A 296 11.84 12.53 -11.68
CA ASP A 296 11.96 13.45 -10.56
C ASP A 296 13.20 13.11 -9.72
N ASN A 297 14.16 14.04 -9.69
CA ASN A 297 15.42 13.91 -8.95
C ASN A 297 15.39 14.63 -7.57
N THR A 298 14.21 15.04 -7.10
CA THR A 298 14.05 15.57 -5.75
C THR A 298 14.22 14.47 -4.70
N THR A 299 14.55 14.87 -3.48
CA THR A 299 14.56 13.98 -2.31
C THR A 299 13.41 14.36 -1.40
N THR A 300 12.46 13.46 -1.22
CA THR A 300 11.34 13.65 -0.29
C THR A 300 11.75 13.22 1.12
N THR A 301 11.25 13.93 2.12
CA THR A 301 11.64 13.71 3.52
C THR A 301 10.45 13.67 4.48
N ALA A 302 10.59 12.87 5.53
CA ALA A 302 9.72 12.83 6.70
C ALA A 302 10.60 12.64 7.95
N ILE A 303 10.03 12.78 9.15
CA ILE A 303 10.82 12.81 10.39
C ILE A 303 10.36 11.71 11.35
N VAL A 304 11.28 10.86 11.81
CA VAL A 304 11.10 10.07 13.03
C VAL A 304 11.45 10.98 14.21
N GLN A 305 10.48 11.25 15.08
CA GLN A 305 10.60 12.13 16.23
C GLN A 305 10.46 11.33 17.52
N TYR A 306 11.52 11.24 18.31
CA TYR A 306 11.44 10.58 19.62
C TYR A 306 10.62 11.44 20.60
N ARG A 307 9.75 10.82 21.39
CA ARG A 307 9.04 11.50 22.47
C ARG A 307 10.00 11.75 23.64
N GLY A 308 10.00 12.96 24.19
CA GLY A 308 10.80 13.32 25.36
C GLY A 308 11.08 14.81 25.46
N TYR A 309 11.86 15.19 26.46
CA TYR A 309 12.35 16.56 26.66
C TYR A 309 13.83 16.61 26.29
N TYR A 310 14.14 17.15 25.12
CA TYR A 310 15.50 17.35 24.62
C TYR A 310 15.51 18.48 23.59
N THR A 311 16.68 19.04 23.33
CA THR A 311 16.89 19.96 22.20
C THR A 311 17.27 19.13 20.98
N PRO A 312 16.48 19.13 19.88
CA PRO A 312 16.82 18.36 18.69
C PRO A 312 18.14 18.82 18.09
N SER A 313 18.91 17.87 17.55
CA SER A 313 20.16 18.19 16.84
C SER A 313 19.87 19.04 15.61
N SER A 314 20.76 19.99 15.30
CA SER A 314 20.71 20.80 14.09
C SER A 314 22.12 20.91 13.48
N PRO A 315 22.31 20.55 12.20
CA PRO A 315 21.30 20.06 11.26
C PRO A 315 20.84 18.63 11.58
N LEU A 316 19.60 18.29 11.19
CA LEU A 316 19.11 16.90 11.26
C LEU A 316 19.93 16.01 10.31
N SER A 317 20.25 14.81 10.76
CA SER A 317 21.01 13.84 9.94
C SER A 317 20.14 13.29 8.81
N LEU A 318 20.62 13.42 7.57
CA LEU A 318 20.08 12.66 6.44
C LEU A 318 20.62 11.22 6.45
N PRO A 319 19.84 10.23 6.00
CA PRO A 319 20.35 8.88 5.78
C PRO A 319 21.26 8.82 4.56
N HIS A 320 22.12 7.80 4.52
CA HIS A 320 22.83 7.45 3.30
C HIS A 320 21.87 6.75 2.33
N LEU A 321 21.70 7.31 1.13
CA LEU A 321 20.95 6.69 0.04
C LEU A 321 21.93 6.32 -1.09
N PRO A 322 21.83 5.11 -1.69
CA PRO A 322 22.65 4.70 -2.83
C PRO A 322 22.63 5.71 -3.97
N ALA A 323 23.60 5.69 -4.89
CA ALA A 323 23.54 6.56 -6.08
C ALA A 323 22.25 6.26 -6.88
N TYR A 324 21.68 7.28 -7.52
CA TYR A 324 20.39 7.14 -8.22
C TYR A 324 20.41 6.05 -9.30
N ASN A 325 21.59 5.78 -9.88
CA ASN A 325 21.82 4.79 -10.93
C ASN A 325 22.48 3.50 -10.41
N ASP A 326 22.49 3.26 -9.09
CA ASP A 326 23.11 2.07 -8.51
C ASP A 326 22.21 0.84 -8.68
N THR A 327 22.30 0.20 -9.85
CA THR A 327 21.54 -0.99 -10.18
C THR A 327 21.84 -2.17 -9.27
N ASN A 328 23.10 -2.31 -8.81
CA ASN A 328 23.44 -3.38 -7.89
C ASN A 328 22.76 -3.16 -6.53
N ALA A 329 22.81 -1.94 -5.99
CA ALA A 329 22.11 -1.61 -4.76
C ALA A 329 20.60 -1.89 -4.84
N SER A 330 19.98 -1.58 -5.98
CA SER A 330 18.56 -1.84 -6.24
C SER A 330 18.21 -3.34 -6.26
N ILE A 331 18.94 -4.13 -7.04
CA ILE A 331 18.64 -5.55 -7.23
C ILE A 331 18.92 -6.37 -5.96
N GLN A 332 19.93 -6.00 -5.16
CA GLN A 332 20.34 -6.74 -3.97
C GLN A 332 19.27 -6.80 -2.87
N VAL A 333 18.32 -5.85 -2.85
CA VAL A 333 17.19 -5.87 -1.91
C VAL A 333 16.23 -7.00 -2.32
N MET A 334 15.76 -6.99 -3.57
CA MET A 334 14.87 -8.03 -4.08
C MET A 334 15.51 -9.41 -4.07
N ALA A 335 16.78 -9.50 -4.47
CA ALA A 335 17.55 -10.75 -4.47
C ALA A 335 17.80 -11.31 -3.06
N GLY A 336 17.62 -10.51 -2.00
CA GLY A 336 17.74 -10.92 -0.61
C GLY A 336 16.45 -11.44 0.01
N LEU A 337 15.29 -11.18 -0.60
CA LEU A 337 13.99 -11.62 -0.08
C LEU A 337 13.82 -13.13 -0.25
N ARG A 338 13.29 -13.78 0.78
CA ARG A 338 13.05 -15.22 0.84
C ARG A 338 11.66 -15.45 1.41
N ASN A 339 10.94 -16.45 0.88
CA ASN A 339 9.67 -16.86 1.47
C ASN A 339 9.87 -17.33 2.92
N LEU A 340 8.91 -17.02 3.79
CA LEU A 340 8.92 -17.47 5.18
C LEU A 340 9.02 -19.01 5.28
N ALA A 341 8.23 -19.72 4.46
CA ALA A 341 8.24 -21.16 4.26
C ALA A 341 8.24 -21.98 5.56
N ASP A 342 7.32 -21.65 6.47
CA ASP A 342 7.08 -22.40 7.71
C ASP A 342 5.79 -23.22 7.63
N ALA A 343 5.47 -23.96 8.70
CA ALA A 343 4.29 -24.84 8.72
C ALA A 343 2.95 -24.08 8.59
N GLU A 344 2.89 -22.82 9.03
CA GLU A 344 1.69 -21.97 8.96
C GLU A 344 1.65 -21.17 7.63
N HIS A 345 2.80 -21.01 6.97
CA HIS A 345 3.02 -20.28 5.73
C HIS A 345 3.76 -21.15 4.69
N PRO A 346 3.12 -22.23 4.19
CA PRO A 346 3.77 -23.17 3.29
C PRO A 346 4.06 -22.54 1.92
N CYS A 347 5.22 -22.85 1.36
CA CYS A 347 5.60 -22.45 0.01
C CYS A 347 5.49 -23.66 -0.94
N ASN A 348 4.37 -23.75 -1.67
CA ASN A 348 4.14 -24.81 -2.65
C ASN A 348 4.66 -24.36 -4.03
N VAL A 349 5.99 -24.38 -4.22
CA VAL A 349 6.59 -24.14 -5.54
C VAL A 349 6.71 -25.46 -6.29
N PRO A 350 6.08 -25.61 -7.47
CA PRO A 350 6.32 -26.77 -8.32
C PRO A 350 7.82 -26.86 -8.68
N PRO A 351 8.45 -28.06 -8.61
CA PRO A 351 9.88 -28.20 -8.87
C PRO A 351 10.36 -27.70 -10.26
N ASN A 352 9.44 -27.57 -11.23
CA ASN A 352 9.74 -27.35 -12.64
C ASN A 352 9.12 -26.08 -13.27
N SER A 353 8.54 -25.16 -12.50
CA SER A 353 8.01 -23.91 -13.10
C SER A 353 9.12 -22.86 -13.24
N PHE A 354 9.81 -22.89 -14.38
CA PHE A 354 10.79 -21.85 -14.78
C PHE A 354 10.16 -20.56 -15.33
N ASN A 355 8.84 -20.46 -15.40
CA ASN A 355 8.13 -19.31 -15.99
C ASN A 355 6.89 -18.91 -15.18
N SER A 356 7.09 -18.28 -14.03
CA SER A 356 6.06 -17.44 -13.41
C SER A 356 6.69 -16.57 -12.33
N ILE A 357 6.27 -15.28 -12.32
CA ILE A 357 6.27 -14.25 -11.25
C ILE A 357 7.15 -14.59 -10.04
N PRO A 358 8.08 -13.72 -9.57
CA PRO A 358 9.07 -14.07 -8.56
C PRO A 358 8.41 -14.54 -7.25
N VAL A 359 8.14 -15.83 -7.16
CA VAL A 359 7.92 -16.52 -5.91
C VAL A 359 9.31 -16.64 -5.32
N PHE A 360 9.60 -15.76 -4.36
CA PHE A 360 10.88 -15.72 -3.66
C PHE A 360 11.24 -17.14 -3.18
N LYS A 361 12.24 -17.77 -3.83
CA LYS A 361 12.73 -19.10 -3.45
C LYS A 361 13.29 -19.09 -2.02
#